data_AF-A0A451FMJ3-F1
#
_entry.id   AF-A0A451FMJ3-F1
#
_cell.length_a   1.000
_cell.length_b   1.000
_cell.length_c   1.000
_cell.angle_alpha   90.00
_cell.angle_beta   90.00
_cell.angle_gamma   90.00
#
_symmetry.space_group_name_H-M   'P 1'
#
loop_
_entity.id
_entity.type
_entity.pdbx_description
1 polymer ?
#
loop_
_entity_poly.entity_id
_entity_poly.type
_entity_poly.pdbx_seq_one_letter_code
_entity_poly.pdbx_strand_id
1 'polypeptide(L)'
;MPYLNSDKSITKTKYTKQSPSFSFPFTAIQYQDDLKLGLILNLIDPEIRGMLIIGDRGTGKSTTIRALKAILPPIIRAQGDPFNRSPQFCSRQLNLGVISELGNLQSSSGSSDNSQTNYAMMRIARWKINGFKNLEVKKTPLIDLPLGATEDRICGTINLERAVTSGKRGFEPGLLANTHRGLLYVDEVNLLDDHLVDILLDAAASGSTIVEREGVSVKHPSKFILIGSGNPEEGEIRPQLLDRFGLYTEITTVQDPAKRLQIIEARTDYDKRAECWSHAYSQAESYLKEKIIRSRYLLQFVILPNKLRDAASQMCQTLNVDGLRADIVLCRAARALAAFQGQKRVTVEHFKRISQLCLRHRLRKDPLEVIDSGSKVDQIFDEHFGELID
;
A
#
# COMPACT_ATOMS: atom_id res chain seq x y z
N MET A 1 1.70 63.60 27.85
CA MET A 1 2.11 63.15 29.19
C MET A 1 0.92 63.33 30.12
N PRO A 2 0.57 62.37 30.99
CA PRO A 2 1.43 61.31 31.51
C PRO A 2 1.26 59.94 30.83
N TYR A 3 2.29 59.09 30.99
CA TYR A 3 2.24 57.63 30.82
C TYR A 3 1.87 56.98 32.16
N LEU A 4 1.24 55.80 32.13
CA LEU A 4 1.67 54.63 32.91
C LEU A 4 0.98 53.35 32.41
N ASN A 5 1.77 52.28 32.23
CA ASN A 5 1.35 50.99 31.69
C ASN A 5 0.69 50.10 32.77
N SER A 6 -0.15 49.14 32.36
CA SER A 6 0.22 47.71 32.44
C SER A 6 -0.85 46.76 31.87
N ASP A 7 -0.38 45.88 30.99
CA ASP A 7 -0.70 44.45 30.92
C ASP A 7 -2.17 44.00 30.99
N LYS A 8 -2.81 43.99 29.81
CA LYS A 8 -3.60 42.82 29.40
C LYS A 8 -3.03 42.23 28.13
N SER A 9 -2.22 41.19 28.32
CA SER A 9 -1.67 40.33 27.29
C SER A 9 -2.79 39.62 26.54
N ILE A 10 -3.24 40.21 25.42
CA ILE A 10 -4.12 39.52 24.47
C ILE A 10 -3.34 38.33 23.93
N THR A 11 -3.69 37.15 24.42
CA THR A 11 -3.15 35.86 23.99
C THR A 11 -3.54 35.63 22.53
N LYS A 12 -2.68 36.09 21.62
CA LYS A 12 -2.73 35.74 20.20
C LYS A 12 -2.60 34.23 20.08
N THR A 13 -3.74 33.53 20.05
CA THR A 13 -3.82 32.14 19.64
C THR A 13 -3.21 32.05 18.25
N LYS A 14 -2.01 31.47 18.19
CA LYS A 14 -1.34 31.14 16.93
C LYS A 14 -2.16 30.05 16.25
N TYR A 15 -3.23 30.45 15.57
CA TYR A 15 -3.77 29.67 14.47
C TYR A 15 -2.67 29.56 13.43
N THR A 16 -1.88 28.49 13.52
CA THR A 16 -1.03 28.02 12.45
C THR A 16 -1.95 27.71 11.28
N LYS A 17 -2.08 28.70 10.40
CA LYS A 17 -2.70 28.57 9.08
C LYS A 17 -1.86 27.54 8.32
N GLN A 18 -2.15 26.25 8.52
CA GLN A 18 -1.73 25.22 7.60
C GLN A 18 -2.41 25.60 6.29
N SER A 19 -1.64 26.20 5.39
CA SER A 19 -2.07 26.35 4.01
C SER A 19 -2.49 24.95 3.54
N PRO A 20 -3.70 24.78 2.99
CA PRO A 20 -4.06 23.51 2.40
C PRO A 20 -3.00 23.20 1.34
N SER A 21 -2.23 22.14 1.56
CA SER A 21 -1.25 21.67 0.61
C SER A 21 -2.02 21.01 -0.54
N PHE A 22 -2.49 21.86 -1.45
CA PHE A 22 -3.11 21.41 -2.69
C PHE A 22 -2.12 20.49 -3.39
N SER A 23 -2.56 19.25 -3.60
CA SER A 23 -1.92 18.30 -4.50
C SER A 23 -2.46 18.51 -5.90
N PHE A 24 -1.62 18.31 -6.91
CA PHE A 24 -2.06 18.28 -8.29
C PHE A 24 -3.21 17.25 -8.45
N PRO A 25 -4.35 17.58 -9.10
CA PRO A 25 -5.51 16.67 -9.13
C PRO A 25 -5.22 15.36 -9.88
N PHE A 26 -5.63 14.22 -9.31
CA PHE A 26 -5.33 12.89 -9.87
C PHE A 26 -5.98 12.68 -11.25
N THR A 27 -7.18 13.23 -11.44
CA THR A 27 -7.89 13.18 -12.73
C THR A 27 -7.22 14.02 -13.81
N ALA A 28 -6.48 15.08 -13.43
CA ALA A 28 -5.87 16.02 -14.36
C ALA A 28 -4.53 15.56 -14.96
N ILE A 29 -3.90 14.54 -14.36
CA ILE A 29 -2.64 13.95 -14.84
C ILE A 29 -2.87 13.30 -16.21
N GLN A 30 -1.96 13.46 -17.17
CA GLN A 30 -2.12 12.97 -18.54
C GLN A 30 -1.09 11.88 -18.87
N TYR A 31 -1.40 11.00 -19.83
CA TYR A 31 -0.49 10.00 -20.39
C TYR A 31 0.13 9.02 -19.39
N GLN A 32 -0.63 8.65 -18.35
CA GLN A 32 -0.20 7.71 -17.29
C GLN A 32 -1.31 6.70 -16.97
N ASP A 33 -2.05 6.26 -17.99
CA ASP A 33 -3.29 5.50 -17.80
C ASP A 33 -3.04 4.14 -17.14
N ASP A 34 -1.90 3.50 -17.43
CA ASP A 34 -1.46 2.24 -16.83
C ASP A 34 -1.14 2.41 -15.34
N LEU A 35 -0.39 3.45 -14.97
CA LEU A 35 -0.13 3.81 -13.57
C LEU A 35 -1.46 4.09 -12.85
N LYS A 36 -2.31 4.95 -13.41
CA LYS A 36 -3.59 5.29 -12.79
C LYS A 36 -4.46 4.06 -12.60
N LEU A 37 -4.51 3.18 -13.61
CA LEU A 37 -5.28 1.95 -13.57
C LEU A 37 -4.76 1.03 -12.45
N GLY A 38 -3.46 0.74 -12.40
CA GLY A 38 -2.90 -0.15 -11.37
C GLY A 38 -3.06 0.38 -9.94
N LEU A 39 -2.97 1.71 -9.75
CA LEU A 39 -3.28 2.35 -8.47
C LEU A 39 -4.77 2.21 -8.10
N ILE A 40 -5.68 2.45 -9.05
CA ILE A 40 -7.13 2.28 -8.85
C ILE A 40 -7.48 0.82 -8.52
N LEU A 41 -6.91 -0.15 -9.23
CA LEU A 41 -7.16 -1.58 -9.00
C LEU A 41 -6.71 -2.00 -7.59
N ASN A 42 -5.54 -1.54 -7.12
CA ASN A 42 -5.09 -1.76 -5.75
C ASN A 42 -5.98 -1.10 -4.68
N LEU A 43 -6.59 0.05 -4.95
CA LEU A 43 -7.57 0.66 -4.05
C LEU A 43 -8.89 -0.14 -3.98
N ILE A 44 -9.26 -0.83 -5.06
CA ILE A 44 -10.44 -1.69 -5.14
C ILE A 44 -10.17 -3.01 -4.41
N ASP A 45 -9.12 -3.73 -4.82
CA ASP A 45 -8.66 -4.97 -4.20
C ASP A 45 -7.21 -4.84 -3.68
N PRO A 46 -7.01 -4.49 -2.40
CA PRO A 46 -5.68 -4.40 -1.79
C PRO A 46 -4.92 -5.73 -1.78
N GLU A 47 -5.62 -6.87 -1.93
CA GLU A 47 -5.03 -8.20 -1.95
C GLU A 47 -4.42 -8.53 -3.34
N ILE A 48 -4.42 -7.58 -4.29
CA ILE A 48 -3.53 -7.58 -5.47
C ILE A 48 -2.05 -7.47 -5.05
N ARG A 49 -1.75 -6.92 -3.86
CA ARG A 49 -0.40 -6.77 -3.27
C ARG A 49 0.49 -5.75 -3.98
N GLY A 50 -0.04 -4.55 -4.17
CA GLY A 50 0.76 -3.36 -4.46
C GLY A 50 1.10 -3.17 -5.94
N MET A 51 1.99 -2.19 -6.16
CA MET A 51 2.41 -1.78 -7.50
C MET A 51 3.86 -1.32 -7.51
N LEU A 52 4.63 -1.80 -8.48
CA LEU A 52 5.96 -1.30 -8.83
C LEU A 52 5.87 -0.37 -10.03
N ILE A 53 6.59 0.74 -9.97
CA ILE A 53 6.54 1.83 -10.94
C ILE A 53 7.98 2.14 -11.36
N ILE A 54 8.37 1.70 -12.55
CA ILE A 54 9.69 1.96 -13.13
C ILE A 54 9.59 3.13 -14.11
N GLY A 55 10.63 3.96 -14.19
CA GLY A 55 10.83 4.88 -15.32
C GLY A 55 11.83 6.00 -15.02
N ASP A 56 12.05 6.87 -16.00
CA ASP A 56 13.06 7.94 -15.94
C ASP A 56 12.77 8.97 -14.84
N ARG A 57 13.79 9.75 -14.45
CA ARG A 57 13.58 10.96 -13.62
C ARG A 57 12.72 11.98 -14.36
N GLY A 58 11.95 12.79 -13.63
CA GLY A 58 11.05 13.81 -14.22
C GLY A 58 9.71 13.29 -14.78
N THR A 59 9.50 11.97 -14.85
CA THR A 59 8.22 11.34 -15.29
C THR A 59 7.03 11.56 -14.34
N GLY A 60 7.19 12.25 -13.22
CA GLY A 60 6.08 12.62 -12.33
C GLY A 60 5.52 11.52 -11.43
N LYS A 61 6.18 10.35 -11.32
CA LYS A 61 5.78 9.20 -10.47
C LYS A 61 5.25 9.61 -9.08
N SER A 62 6.07 10.34 -8.30
CA SER A 62 5.71 10.76 -6.95
C SER A 62 4.61 11.84 -6.90
N THR A 63 4.43 12.63 -7.96
CA THR A 63 3.30 13.56 -8.11
C THR A 63 1.99 12.79 -8.20
N THR A 64 1.92 11.74 -9.03
CA THR A 64 0.72 10.93 -9.23
C THR A 64 0.31 10.16 -7.98
N ILE A 65 1.30 9.65 -7.24
CA ILE A 65 1.07 8.94 -5.98
C ILE A 65 0.60 9.91 -4.88
N ARG A 66 1.16 11.13 -4.82
CA ARG A 66 0.70 12.18 -3.88
C ARG A 66 -0.67 12.73 -4.25
N ALA A 67 -1.01 12.82 -5.54
CA ALA A 67 -2.34 13.18 -6.04
C ALA A 67 -3.42 12.18 -5.59
N LEU A 68 -3.06 10.89 -5.43
CA LEU A 68 -3.96 9.84 -4.97
C LEU A 68 -4.67 10.20 -3.65
N LYS A 69 -4.04 11.00 -2.76
CA LYS A 69 -4.59 11.46 -1.47
C LYS A 69 -5.99 12.09 -1.58
N ALA A 70 -6.33 12.71 -2.71
CA ALA A 70 -7.65 13.30 -2.94
C ALA A 70 -8.75 12.23 -3.12
N ILE A 71 -8.45 11.17 -3.88
CA ILE A 71 -9.41 10.13 -4.26
C ILE A 71 -9.45 8.93 -3.28
N LEU A 72 -8.56 8.88 -2.27
CA LEU A 72 -8.58 7.80 -1.30
C LEU A 72 -9.94 7.68 -0.58
N PRO A 73 -10.54 6.48 -0.52
CA PRO A 73 -11.72 6.26 0.30
C PRO A 73 -11.36 6.48 1.78
N PRO A 74 -12.23 7.09 2.60
CA PRO A 74 -11.94 7.32 4.01
C PRO A 74 -12.00 6.02 4.82
N ILE A 75 -11.33 6.00 5.98
CA ILE A 75 -11.39 4.89 6.94
C ILE A 75 -12.14 5.30 8.21
N ILE A 76 -13.04 4.42 8.67
CA ILE A 76 -13.63 4.51 10.01
C ILE A 76 -12.67 3.82 10.99
N ARG A 77 -12.33 4.47 12.11
CA ARG A 77 -11.55 3.91 13.22
C ARG A 77 -12.13 4.32 14.58
N ALA A 78 -11.69 3.65 15.65
CA ALA A 78 -11.96 4.12 17.02
C ALA A 78 -11.11 5.36 17.33
N GLN A 79 -11.69 6.35 18.02
CA GLN A 79 -10.98 7.58 18.36
C GLN A 79 -9.75 7.29 19.23
N GLY A 80 -8.61 7.86 18.83
CA GLY A 80 -7.34 7.72 19.57
C GLY A 80 -6.62 6.39 19.40
N ASP A 81 -7.09 5.46 18.55
CA ASP A 81 -6.33 4.24 18.25
C ASP A 81 -5.10 4.56 17.38
N PRO A 82 -3.86 4.27 17.85
CA PRO A 82 -2.65 4.49 17.07
C PRO A 82 -2.56 3.59 15.84
N PHE A 83 -3.24 2.43 15.84
CA PHE A 83 -3.14 1.41 14.79
C PHE A 83 -4.27 1.47 13.76
N ASN A 84 -5.10 2.52 13.74
CA ASN A 84 -6.20 2.70 12.78
C ASN A 84 -7.16 1.49 12.63
N ARG A 85 -7.38 0.65 13.65
CA ARG A 85 -8.11 -0.62 13.55
C ARG A 85 -9.58 -0.41 13.17
N SER A 86 -10.15 -1.39 12.47
CA SER A 86 -11.57 -1.38 12.12
C SER A 86 -12.45 -1.58 13.36
N PRO A 87 -13.57 -0.85 13.51
CA PRO A 87 -14.54 -1.12 14.58
C PRO A 87 -15.02 -2.57 14.60
N GLN A 88 -15.18 -3.21 13.43
CA GLN A 88 -15.58 -4.62 13.33
C GLN A 88 -14.50 -5.60 13.83
N PHE A 89 -13.23 -5.20 13.83
CA PHE A 89 -12.16 -5.98 14.47
C PHE A 89 -12.21 -5.86 16.00
N CYS A 90 -12.61 -4.68 16.49
CA CYS A 90 -12.74 -4.41 17.93
C CYS A 90 -13.83 -5.26 18.62
N SER A 91 -14.83 -5.77 17.89
CA SER A 91 -15.87 -6.63 18.46
C SER A 91 -15.49 -8.11 18.47
N ARG A 92 -14.65 -8.58 17.52
CA ARG A 92 -14.19 -9.98 17.46
C ARG A 92 -12.97 -10.28 18.33
N GLN A 93 -12.14 -9.30 18.66
CA GLN A 93 -10.92 -9.51 19.46
C GLN A 93 -11.13 -9.30 20.97
N LEU A 94 -11.95 -10.15 21.60
CA LEU A 94 -11.84 -10.38 23.05
C LEU A 94 -10.69 -11.35 23.41
N ASN A 95 -10.15 -12.13 22.46
CA ASN A 95 -9.16 -13.19 22.75
C ASN A 95 -7.94 -13.18 21.80
N LEU A 96 -7.17 -12.09 21.79
CA LEU A 96 -5.74 -12.09 21.42
C LEU A 96 -4.99 -11.14 22.41
N GLY A 97 -4.56 -11.68 23.58
CA GLY A 97 -3.81 -11.01 24.69
C GLY A 97 -2.35 -11.50 24.82
N VAL A 98 -1.40 -10.90 25.62
CA VAL A 98 0.07 -10.44 25.44
C VAL A 98 1.33 -11.35 25.69
N ILE A 99 2.33 -11.49 24.77
CA ILE A 99 3.53 -12.34 25.04
C ILE A 99 4.37 -11.70 26.17
N SER A 100 4.60 -12.50 27.20
CA SER A 100 5.49 -12.18 28.30
C SER A 100 5.90 -13.48 28.98
N GLU A 101 7.16 -13.87 28.84
CA GLU A 101 7.81 -14.76 29.80
C GLU A 101 8.63 -13.92 30.77
N LEU A 102 8.54 -14.27 32.05
CA LEU A 102 9.54 -14.11 33.10
C LEU A 102 8.88 -14.63 34.39
N GLY A 103 9.03 -15.94 34.61
CA GLY A 103 8.68 -16.61 35.86
C GLY A 103 9.96 -16.91 36.63
N ASN A 104 10.06 -16.43 37.87
CA ASN A 104 11.26 -16.59 38.69
C ASN A 104 11.60 -18.06 38.94
N LEU A 105 12.88 -18.41 38.83
CA LEU A 105 13.44 -19.68 39.29
C LEU A 105 14.29 -19.47 40.55
N GLN A 106 13.69 -19.73 41.71
CA GLN A 106 14.44 -20.10 42.92
C GLN A 106 14.02 -21.51 43.36
N SER A 107 14.94 -22.45 43.15
CA SER A 107 15.17 -23.71 43.88
C SER A 107 14.00 -24.43 44.59
N SER A 108 13.69 -25.65 44.13
CA SER A 108 13.68 -26.85 45.01
C SER A 108 13.67 -28.17 44.21
N SER A 109 14.72 -28.99 44.42
CA SER A 109 14.75 -30.46 44.43
C SER A 109 13.70 -31.29 43.64
N GLY A 110 14.18 -32.17 42.74
CA GLY A 110 13.40 -33.32 42.27
C GLY A 110 13.85 -33.87 40.91
N SER A 111 14.62 -34.96 40.91
CA SER A 111 15.04 -35.68 39.71
C SER A 111 13.96 -36.66 39.22
N SER A 112 13.50 -36.54 37.97
CA SER A 112 13.18 -37.67 37.07
C SER A 112 12.76 -37.16 35.69
N ASP A 113 12.98 -37.98 34.66
CA ASP A 113 12.69 -37.67 33.26
C ASP A 113 11.20 -37.38 32.99
N ASN A 114 10.94 -36.45 32.08
CA ASN A 114 10.04 -36.70 30.96
C ASN A 114 10.20 -35.64 29.85
N SER A 115 10.43 -36.12 28.63
CA SER A 115 10.49 -35.31 27.42
C SER A 115 9.09 -34.85 26.98
N GLN A 116 8.59 -33.79 27.60
CA GLN A 116 7.42 -33.05 27.11
C GLN A 116 7.80 -31.63 26.70
N THR A 117 7.80 -31.41 25.39
CA THR A 117 8.06 -30.12 24.74
C THR A 117 6.96 -29.12 25.11
N ASN A 118 7.19 -28.36 26.18
CA ASN A 118 6.25 -27.37 26.68
C ASN A 118 6.11 -26.18 25.73
N TYR A 119 5.17 -26.26 24.79
CA TYR A 119 4.71 -25.13 23.99
C TYR A 119 3.95 -24.14 24.87
N ALA A 120 4.68 -23.22 25.50
CA ALA A 120 4.12 -22.18 26.37
C ALA A 120 3.14 -21.28 25.62
N MET A 121 1.95 -21.07 26.18
CA MET A 121 0.86 -20.35 25.51
C MET A 121 1.22 -18.90 25.20
N MET A 122 1.31 -18.63 23.90
CA MET A 122 1.62 -17.36 23.25
C MET A 122 0.42 -16.43 23.10
N ARG A 123 0.70 -15.20 22.66
CA ARG A 123 -0.10 -14.04 23.04
C ARG A 123 0.22 -12.74 22.19
N ILE A 124 -0.51 -11.62 22.29
CA ILE A 124 -0.38 -10.28 21.64
C ILE A 124 -0.94 -9.12 22.53
N ALA A 125 -0.30 -7.93 22.64
CA ALA A 125 -0.69 -6.82 23.57
C ALA A 125 -2.18 -6.37 23.51
N ARG A 126 -2.92 -6.45 24.64
CA ARG A 126 -4.37 -6.12 24.71
C ARG A 126 -4.61 -4.64 24.98
N TRP A 127 -4.42 -3.81 23.96
CA TRP A 127 -4.77 -2.39 23.98
C TRP A 127 -6.28 -2.21 24.22
N LYS A 128 -6.65 -1.74 25.41
CA LYS A 128 -8.05 -1.41 25.75
C LYS A 128 -8.49 -0.16 24.98
N ILE A 129 -9.29 -0.34 23.93
CA ILE A 129 -10.06 0.76 23.34
C ILE A 129 -11.14 1.14 24.35
N ASN A 130 -11.27 2.44 24.66
CA ASN A 130 -12.23 2.97 25.64
C ASN A 130 -13.68 2.99 25.08
N GLY A 131 -14.19 1.79 24.78
CA GLY A 131 -15.53 1.55 24.27
C GLY A 131 -15.74 1.98 22.81
N PHE A 132 -16.83 1.50 22.23
CA PHE A 132 -17.29 1.87 20.88
C PHE A 132 -17.89 3.28 20.79
N LYS A 133 -17.81 4.09 21.86
CA LYS A 133 -18.59 5.33 21.99
C LYS A 133 -18.17 6.42 21.00
N ASN A 134 -16.90 6.47 20.62
CA ASN A 134 -16.38 7.50 19.70
C ASN A 134 -15.74 6.85 18.47
N LEU A 135 -16.47 6.83 17.36
CA LEU A 135 -15.95 6.50 16.03
C LEU A 135 -15.55 7.78 15.30
N GLU A 136 -14.42 7.76 14.60
CA GLU A 136 -13.98 8.87 13.76
C GLU A 136 -13.71 8.43 12.32
N VAL A 137 -14.06 9.31 11.38
CA VAL A 137 -13.77 9.15 9.95
C VAL A 137 -12.46 9.87 9.65
N LYS A 138 -11.41 9.12 9.35
CA LYS A 138 -10.07 9.65 9.04
C LYS A 138 -9.78 9.47 7.55
N LYS A 139 -9.05 10.41 6.95
CA LYS A 139 -8.45 10.20 5.61
C LYS A 139 -7.49 9.00 5.68
N THR A 140 -7.52 8.14 4.67
CA THR A 140 -6.59 7.01 4.57
C THR A 140 -5.15 7.51 4.57
N PRO A 141 -4.26 6.92 5.40
CA PRO A 141 -2.87 7.36 5.45
C PRO A 141 -2.15 6.94 4.16
N LEU A 142 -1.50 7.90 3.51
CA LEU A 142 -0.43 7.66 2.53
C LEU A 142 0.85 8.21 3.15
N ILE A 143 1.79 7.32 3.42
CA ILE A 143 3.04 7.58 4.13
C ILE A 143 4.20 7.31 3.18
N ASP A 144 5.09 8.29 3.06
CA ASP A 144 6.30 8.22 2.24
C ASP A 144 7.44 7.66 3.14
N LEU A 145 8.13 6.60 2.69
CA LEU A 145 9.31 6.03 3.34
C LEU A 145 10.57 6.78 2.86
N PRO A 146 11.34 7.43 3.75
CA PRO A 146 12.62 8.02 3.36
C PRO A 146 13.69 6.93 3.22
N LEU A 147 14.65 7.13 2.29
CA LEU A 147 15.72 6.16 1.98
C LEU A 147 16.53 5.77 3.23
N GLY A 148 16.97 6.75 4.01
CA GLY A 148 17.68 6.54 5.29
C GLY A 148 16.76 6.22 6.47
N ALA A 149 15.70 5.43 6.28
CA ALA A 149 14.85 4.97 7.36
C ALA A 149 15.48 3.78 8.09
N THR A 150 15.79 3.94 9.38
CA THR A 150 16.22 2.81 10.21
C THR A 150 15.08 1.80 10.41
N GLU A 151 15.44 0.53 10.64
CA GLU A 151 14.51 -0.55 11.02
C GLU A 151 13.56 -0.11 12.15
N ASP A 152 14.12 0.50 13.20
CA ASP A 152 13.40 1.04 14.36
C ASP A 152 12.35 2.11 13.98
N ARG A 153 12.61 2.92 12.94
CA ARG A 153 11.64 3.90 12.44
C ARG A 153 10.51 3.24 11.64
N ILE A 154 10.79 2.13 10.96
CA ILE A 154 9.85 1.38 10.14
C ILE A 154 8.92 0.53 11.02
N CYS A 155 9.51 -0.31 11.87
CA CYS A 155 8.82 -1.23 12.78
C CYS A 155 8.28 -0.54 14.05
N GLY A 156 9.04 0.38 14.61
CA GLY A 156 8.78 1.00 15.92
C GLY A 156 9.77 0.53 16.98
N THR A 157 9.90 1.30 18.06
CA THR A 157 10.84 1.06 19.16
C THR A 157 10.13 0.65 20.45
N ILE A 158 10.87 0.06 21.38
CA ILE A 158 10.41 -0.28 22.73
C ILE A 158 11.21 0.54 23.73
N ASN A 159 10.59 1.54 24.37
CA ASN A 159 11.27 2.38 25.36
C ASN A 159 11.24 1.74 26.75
N LEU A 160 12.35 1.07 27.11
CA LEU A 160 12.52 0.36 28.38
C LEU A 160 12.37 1.27 29.61
N GLU A 161 12.94 2.48 29.58
CA GLU A 161 12.87 3.45 30.70
C GLU A 161 11.42 3.77 31.10
N ARG A 162 10.52 3.94 30.11
CA ARG A 162 9.08 4.14 30.35
C ARG A 162 8.42 2.88 30.88
N ALA A 163 8.84 1.70 30.44
CA ALA A 163 8.33 0.43 30.94
C ALA A 163 8.66 0.23 32.43
N VAL A 164 9.89 0.55 32.84
CA VAL A 164 10.35 0.48 34.24
C VAL A 164 9.66 1.55 35.11
N THR A 165 9.64 2.81 34.66
CA THR A 165 9.16 3.93 35.49
C THR A 165 7.63 3.99 35.62
N SER A 166 6.86 3.58 34.59
CA SER A 166 5.40 3.71 34.57
C SER A 166 4.62 2.40 34.68
N GLY A 167 5.32 1.25 34.71
CA GLY A 167 4.72 -0.09 34.65
C GLY A 167 4.00 -0.41 33.33
N LYS A 168 3.98 0.53 32.37
CA LYS A 168 3.35 0.37 31.05
C LYS A 168 4.44 0.32 29.99
N ARG A 169 4.57 -0.83 29.30
CA ARG A 169 5.52 -1.02 28.18
C ARG A 169 5.30 0.07 27.12
N GLY A 170 6.27 0.96 26.97
CA GLY A 170 6.21 2.11 26.05
C GLY A 170 6.65 1.73 24.64
N PHE A 171 5.79 1.03 23.89
CA PHE A 171 6.00 0.83 22.46
C PHE A 171 5.69 2.11 21.70
N GLU A 172 6.62 2.61 20.89
CA GLU A 172 6.43 3.77 20.03
C GLU A 172 6.19 3.30 18.58
N PRO A 173 5.03 3.63 17.97
CA PRO A 173 4.63 3.05 16.70
C PRO A 173 5.44 3.59 15.52
N GLY A 174 6.12 2.69 14.80
CA GLY A 174 6.84 3.01 13.56
C GLY A 174 5.93 3.36 12.39
N LEU A 175 6.54 3.56 11.21
CA LEU A 175 5.83 3.85 9.96
C LEU A 175 4.80 2.76 9.61
N LEU A 176 5.12 1.48 9.81
CA LEU A 176 4.22 0.36 9.48
C LEU A 176 2.93 0.36 10.32
N ALA A 177 3.01 0.76 11.59
CA ALA A 177 1.85 0.91 12.46
C ALA A 177 0.94 2.06 12.00
N ASN A 178 1.54 3.20 11.65
CA ASN A 178 0.83 4.39 11.15
C ASN A 178 0.20 4.16 9.77
N THR A 179 0.80 3.30 8.95
CA THR A 179 0.35 2.97 7.58
C THR A 179 -0.75 1.91 7.56
N HIS A 180 -1.16 1.34 8.71
CA HIS A 180 -2.23 0.36 8.75
C HIS A 180 -3.54 0.89 8.13
N ARG A 181 -4.12 0.08 7.23
CA ARG A 181 -5.26 0.39 6.34
C ARG A 181 -5.01 1.57 5.39
N GLY A 182 -3.75 1.83 5.07
CA GLY A 182 -3.30 2.85 4.13
C GLY A 182 -2.36 2.35 3.05
N LEU A 183 -1.52 3.26 2.58
CA LEU A 183 -0.55 3.04 1.52
C LEU A 183 0.85 3.45 1.99
N LEU A 184 1.82 2.59 1.74
CA LEU A 184 3.24 2.87 1.95
C LEU A 184 3.86 3.16 0.60
N TYR A 185 4.34 4.38 0.40
CA TYR A 185 5.13 4.74 -0.76
C TYR A 185 6.62 4.62 -0.44
N VAL A 186 7.37 3.93 -1.29
CA VAL A 186 8.83 3.89 -1.25
C VAL A 186 9.33 4.54 -2.53
N ASP A 187 10.02 5.68 -2.39
CA ASP A 187 10.79 6.27 -3.50
C ASP A 187 12.11 5.49 -3.66
N GLU A 188 12.60 5.39 -4.89
CA GLU A 188 13.88 4.77 -5.27
C GLU A 188 14.15 3.41 -4.56
N VAL A 189 13.24 2.44 -4.74
CA VAL A 189 13.33 1.08 -4.14
C VAL A 189 14.64 0.34 -4.45
N ASN A 190 15.32 0.75 -5.52
CA ASN A 190 16.63 0.25 -5.96
C ASN A 190 17.74 0.54 -4.93
N LEU A 191 17.57 1.61 -4.13
CA LEU A 191 18.54 2.10 -3.15
C LEU A 191 18.23 1.65 -1.70
N LEU A 192 17.17 0.85 -1.49
CA LEU A 192 16.77 0.41 -0.16
C LEU A 192 17.55 -0.85 0.28
N ASP A 193 18.03 -0.84 1.54
CA ASP A 193 18.76 -1.95 2.13
C ASP A 193 17.97 -3.28 2.11
N ASP A 194 18.69 -4.37 1.86
CA ASP A 194 18.20 -5.76 1.76
C ASP A 194 17.23 -6.13 2.90
N HIS A 195 17.67 -5.91 4.14
CA HIS A 195 16.93 -6.27 5.34
C HIS A 195 15.62 -5.46 5.48
N LEU A 196 15.60 -4.20 5.01
CA LEU A 196 14.39 -3.38 5.03
C LEU A 196 13.40 -3.84 3.97
N VAL A 197 13.88 -4.20 2.76
CA VAL A 197 13.07 -4.79 1.70
C VAL A 197 12.32 -6.03 2.22
N ASP A 198 13.02 -6.97 2.86
CA ASP A 198 12.42 -8.20 3.36
C ASP A 198 11.36 -7.93 4.44
N ILE A 199 11.66 -7.06 5.42
CA ILE A 199 10.71 -6.64 6.47
C ILE A 199 9.45 -6.02 5.86
N LEU A 200 9.58 -5.15 4.85
CA LEU A 200 8.43 -4.52 4.20
C LEU A 200 7.58 -5.53 3.41
N LEU A 201 8.23 -6.46 2.71
CA LEU A 201 7.55 -7.48 1.90
C LEU A 201 6.84 -8.53 2.76
N ASP A 202 7.42 -8.91 3.90
CA ASP A 202 6.79 -9.83 4.85
C ASP A 202 5.70 -9.15 5.68
N ALA A 203 5.84 -7.87 6.03
CA ALA A 203 4.76 -7.07 6.63
C ALA A 203 3.57 -6.93 5.65
N ALA A 204 3.83 -6.66 4.37
CA ALA A 204 2.80 -6.56 3.34
C ALA A 204 2.10 -7.91 3.06
N ALA A 205 2.85 -9.03 3.09
CA ALA A 205 2.30 -10.37 2.86
C ALA A 205 1.51 -10.91 4.06
N SER A 206 2.00 -10.72 5.29
CA SER A 206 1.35 -11.20 6.52
C SER A 206 0.25 -10.28 7.04
N GLY A 207 0.34 -8.98 6.75
CA GLY A 207 -0.55 -7.95 7.29
C GLY A 207 -0.37 -7.66 8.79
N SER A 208 0.71 -8.15 9.40
CA SER A 208 1.05 -7.88 10.80
C SER A 208 2.55 -7.90 11.03
N THR A 209 3.09 -6.86 11.67
CA THR A 209 4.51 -6.74 12.00
C THR A 209 4.72 -7.22 13.44
N ILE A 210 5.84 -7.91 13.65
CA ILE A 210 6.32 -8.33 14.96
C ILE A 210 7.62 -7.57 15.21
N VAL A 211 7.73 -6.93 16.37
CA VAL A 211 8.91 -6.17 16.78
C VAL A 211 9.51 -6.87 18.00
N GLU A 212 10.74 -7.37 17.87
CA GLU A 212 11.42 -8.13 18.91
C GLU A 212 12.72 -7.42 19.31
N ARG A 213 12.73 -6.81 20.49
CA ARG A 213 13.88 -6.11 21.07
C ARG A 213 13.92 -6.41 22.57
N GLU A 214 15.11 -6.56 23.14
CA GLU A 214 15.33 -6.63 24.61
C GLU A 214 14.48 -7.71 25.34
N GLY A 215 14.24 -8.86 24.69
CA GLY A 215 13.41 -9.94 25.25
C GLY A 215 11.89 -9.67 25.23
N VAL A 216 11.44 -8.59 24.58
CA VAL A 216 10.02 -8.23 24.42
C VAL A 216 9.61 -8.33 22.95
N SER A 217 8.60 -9.17 22.68
CA SER A 217 7.95 -9.28 21.37
C SER A 217 6.61 -8.53 21.36
N VAL A 218 6.45 -7.58 20.43
CA VAL A 218 5.24 -6.78 20.23
C VAL A 218 4.71 -6.99 18.81
N LYS A 219 3.54 -7.63 18.70
CA LYS A 219 2.83 -7.80 17.43
C LYS A 219 1.76 -6.73 17.24
N HIS A 220 1.75 -6.06 16.08
CA HIS A 220 0.73 -5.08 15.70
C HIS A 220 0.22 -5.31 14.27
N PRO A 221 -1.00 -4.86 13.92
CA PRO A 221 -1.50 -5.00 12.56
C PRO A 221 -0.82 -3.99 11.62
N SER A 222 -0.58 -4.41 10.37
CA SER A 222 0.13 -3.64 9.34
C SER A 222 -0.29 -4.07 7.92
N LYS A 223 -1.58 -4.34 7.70
CA LYS A 223 -2.13 -4.38 6.33
C LYS A 223 -2.07 -3.01 5.66
N PHE A 224 -1.29 -2.87 4.58
CA PHE A 224 -1.19 -1.68 3.73
C PHE A 224 -0.99 -2.08 2.26
N ILE A 225 -1.20 -1.14 1.33
CA ILE A 225 -0.82 -1.28 -0.08
C ILE A 225 0.60 -0.74 -0.24
N LEU A 226 1.54 -1.58 -0.69
CA LEU A 226 2.91 -1.15 -1.00
C LEU A 226 2.96 -0.55 -2.41
N ILE A 227 3.53 0.65 -2.55
CA ILE A 227 3.83 1.25 -3.85
C ILE A 227 5.33 1.53 -3.90
N GLY A 228 6.04 0.88 -4.81
CA GLY A 228 7.45 1.13 -5.09
C GLY A 228 7.62 2.00 -6.33
N SER A 229 8.49 3.01 -6.25
CA SER A 229 9.02 3.75 -7.40
C SER A 229 10.50 3.41 -7.58
N GLY A 230 10.94 3.21 -8.83
CA GLY A 230 12.33 2.90 -9.15
C GLY A 230 12.79 3.58 -10.44
N ASN A 231 14.10 3.77 -10.56
CA ASN A 231 14.77 4.29 -11.75
C ASN A 231 15.72 3.21 -12.30
N PRO A 232 15.61 2.78 -13.58
CA PRO A 232 16.54 1.81 -14.16
C PRO A 232 18.01 2.23 -14.08
N GLU A 233 18.30 3.53 -14.12
CA GLU A 233 19.67 4.07 -14.12
C GLU A 233 20.36 3.97 -12.75
N GLU A 234 19.60 3.77 -11.66
CA GLU A 234 20.12 3.75 -10.28
C GLU A 234 20.47 2.34 -9.78
N GLY A 235 20.25 1.31 -10.59
CA GLY A 235 20.58 -0.09 -10.30
C GLY A 235 19.44 -1.04 -10.69
N GLU A 236 19.72 -2.34 -10.74
CA GLU A 236 18.69 -3.34 -11.01
C GLU A 236 17.79 -3.59 -9.79
N ILE A 237 16.50 -3.86 -10.04
CA ILE A 237 15.55 -4.19 -8.97
C ILE A 237 15.65 -5.67 -8.64
N ARG A 238 15.80 -5.97 -7.34
CA ARG A 238 15.91 -7.32 -6.78
C ARG A 238 14.76 -8.23 -7.26
N PRO A 239 15.03 -9.46 -7.73
CA PRO A 239 13.98 -10.40 -8.16
C PRO A 239 12.90 -10.67 -7.09
N GLN A 240 13.25 -10.60 -5.80
CA GLN A 240 12.31 -10.72 -4.68
C GLN A 240 11.26 -9.60 -4.68
N LEU A 241 11.62 -8.36 -5.04
CA LEU A 241 10.66 -7.26 -5.20
C LEU A 241 9.75 -7.53 -6.41
N LEU A 242 10.33 -7.94 -7.54
CA LEU A 242 9.61 -8.20 -8.78
C LEU A 242 8.53 -9.29 -8.59
N ASP A 243 8.85 -10.47 -8.07
CA ASP A 243 7.78 -11.45 -7.75
C ASP A 243 6.78 -10.85 -6.75
N ARG A 244 7.25 -10.15 -5.72
CA ARG A 244 6.35 -9.81 -4.61
C ARG A 244 5.35 -8.71 -4.92
N PHE A 245 5.64 -7.82 -5.87
CA PHE A 245 4.66 -6.86 -6.36
C PHE A 245 3.58 -7.50 -7.25
N GLY A 246 2.32 -7.15 -6.97
CA GLY A 246 1.18 -7.55 -7.80
C GLY A 246 1.30 -7.00 -9.21
N LEU A 247 1.26 -5.67 -9.32
CA LEU A 247 1.29 -4.96 -10.60
C LEU A 247 2.65 -4.30 -10.85
N TYR A 248 2.97 -4.16 -12.13
CA TYR A 248 4.12 -3.43 -12.65
C TYR A 248 3.65 -2.45 -13.73
N THR A 249 4.21 -1.25 -13.72
CA THR A 249 4.13 -0.33 -14.85
C THR A 249 5.51 0.24 -15.14
N GLU A 250 5.78 0.44 -16.42
CA GLU A 250 6.85 1.30 -16.88
C GLU A 250 6.24 2.64 -17.30
N ILE A 251 6.94 3.75 -17.04
CA ILE A 251 6.53 5.10 -17.43
C ILE A 251 7.70 5.73 -18.16
N THR A 252 7.60 5.75 -19.48
CA THR A 252 8.55 6.43 -20.34
C THR A 252 8.28 7.93 -20.37
N THR A 253 9.33 8.71 -20.61
CA THR A 253 9.16 10.13 -20.94
C THR A 253 8.37 10.28 -22.24
N VAL A 254 7.24 11.01 -22.20
CA VAL A 254 6.43 11.34 -23.38
C VAL A 254 7.32 12.06 -24.39
N GLN A 255 7.51 11.52 -25.60
CA GLN A 255 8.43 12.08 -26.61
C GLN A 255 7.78 13.11 -27.55
N ASP A 256 6.46 13.00 -27.76
CA ASP A 256 5.68 13.88 -28.62
C ASP A 256 5.67 15.34 -28.11
N PRO A 257 6.20 16.32 -28.88
CA PRO A 257 6.26 17.72 -28.47
C PRO A 257 4.91 18.33 -28.10
N ALA A 258 3.83 17.95 -28.80
CA ALA A 258 2.50 18.50 -28.53
C ALA A 258 1.98 18.05 -27.16
N LYS A 259 2.20 16.78 -26.83
CA LYS A 259 1.84 16.20 -25.52
C LYS A 259 2.73 16.76 -24.39
N ARG A 260 4.03 16.97 -24.66
CA ARG A 260 4.94 17.66 -23.72
C ARG A 260 4.44 19.07 -23.37
N LEU A 261 4.02 19.84 -24.38
CA LEU A 261 3.49 21.19 -24.18
C LEU A 261 2.24 21.17 -23.28
N GLN A 262 1.29 20.26 -23.52
CA GLN A 262 0.08 20.12 -22.69
C GLN A 262 0.41 19.85 -21.20
N ILE A 263 1.41 19.00 -20.92
CA ILE A 263 1.87 18.73 -19.55
C ILE A 263 2.48 20.00 -18.91
N ILE A 264 3.30 20.74 -19.66
CA ILE A 264 3.98 21.96 -19.19
C ILE A 264 2.96 23.07 -18.92
N GLU A 265 2.00 23.28 -19.82
CA GLU A 265 0.91 24.24 -19.66
C GLU A 265 0.05 23.91 -18.45
N ALA A 266 -0.44 22.65 -18.35
CA ALA A 266 -1.21 22.17 -17.21
C ALA A 266 -0.48 22.36 -15.86
N ARG A 267 0.83 22.07 -15.83
CA ARG A 267 1.65 22.28 -14.63
C ARG A 267 1.82 23.76 -14.30
N THR A 268 2.09 24.59 -15.30
CA THR A 268 2.32 26.03 -15.14
C THR A 268 1.05 26.75 -14.67
N ASP A 269 -0.12 26.37 -15.20
CA ASP A 269 -1.39 26.93 -14.80
C ASP A 269 -1.83 26.47 -13.42
N TYR A 270 -1.51 25.23 -13.04
CA TYR A 270 -1.67 24.76 -11.66
C TYR A 270 -0.82 25.58 -10.68
N ASP A 271 0.47 25.77 -10.96
CA ASP A 271 1.38 26.53 -10.09
C ASP A 271 0.98 28.02 -9.97
N LYS A 272 0.31 28.58 -10.98
CA LYS A 272 -0.30 29.93 -10.93
C LYS A 272 -1.65 29.98 -10.19
N ARG A 273 -2.46 28.92 -10.24
CA ARG A 273 -3.90 28.94 -9.85
C ARG A 273 -4.38 27.64 -9.18
N ALA A 274 -3.64 27.13 -8.20
CA ALA A 274 -3.91 25.84 -7.55
C ALA A 274 -5.35 25.70 -7.00
N GLU A 275 -5.92 26.77 -6.43
CA GLU A 275 -7.30 26.76 -5.92
C GLU A 275 -8.34 26.54 -7.03
N CYS A 276 -8.20 27.25 -8.16
CA CYS A 276 -9.09 27.09 -9.31
C CYS A 276 -8.99 25.69 -9.90
N TRP A 277 -7.78 25.11 -9.98
CA TRP A 277 -7.56 23.74 -10.42
C TRP A 277 -8.21 22.72 -9.47
N SER A 278 -8.01 22.87 -8.16
CA SER A 278 -8.63 21.99 -7.17
C SER A 278 -10.16 22.05 -7.26
N HIS A 279 -10.75 23.23 -7.47
CA HIS A 279 -12.19 23.37 -7.65
C HIS A 279 -12.68 22.75 -8.97
N ALA A 280 -12.04 23.05 -10.10
CA ALA A 280 -12.42 22.56 -11.43
C ALA A 280 -12.43 21.03 -11.53
N TYR A 281 -11.44 20.35 -10.90
CA TYR A 281 -11.36 18.90 -10.91
C TYR A 281 -12.07 18.20 -9.73
N SER A 282 -12.56 18.96 -8.74
CA SER A 282 -13.19 18.40 -7.52
C SER A 282 -14.35 17.45 -7.81
N GLN A 283 -15.18 17.73 -8.83
CA GLN A 283 -16.31 16.89 -9.21
C GLN A 283 -15.83 15.57 -9.85
N ALA A 284 -14.80 15.62 -10.69
CA ALA A 284 -14.21 14.44 -11.33
C ALA A 284 -13.50 13.53 -10.32
N GLU A 285 -12.78 14.12 -9.36
CA GLU A 285 -12.15 13.36 -8.25
C GLU A 285 -13.19 12.74 -7.32
N SER A 286 -14.26 13.47 -7.01
CA SER A 286 -15.37 12.96 -6.19
C SER A 286 -16.09 11.79 -6.88
N TYR A 287 -16.40 11.92 -8.18
CA TYR A 287 -16.96 10.84 -8.99
C TYR A 287 -16.04 9.62 -9.03
N LEU A 288 -14.73 9.80 -9.23
CA LEU A 288 -13.77 8.69 -9.25
C LEU A 288 -13.68 7.99 -7.88
N LYS A 289 -13.70 8.76 -6.79
CA LYS A 289 -13.71 8.24 -5.41
C LYS A 289 -14.98 7.44 -5.10
N GLU A 290 -16.15 7.95 -5.47
CA GLU A 290 -17.43 7.22 -5.34
C GLU A 290 -17.44 5.95 -6.19
N LYS A 291 -16.92 6.02 -7.42
CA LYS A 291 -16.74 4.87 -8.31
C LYS A 291 -15.86 3.80 -7.66
N ILE A 292 -14.70 4.16 -7.10
CA ILE A 292 -13.82 3.24 -6.36
C ILE A 292 -14.57 2.61 -5.17
N ILE A 293 -15.26 3.41 -4.36
CA ILE A 293 -16.05 2.91 -3.21
C ILE A 293 -17.10 1.90 -3.67
N ARG A 294 -17.89 2.23 -4.69
CA ARG A 294 -18.87 1.33 -5.32
C ARG A 294 -18.22 0.03 -5.82
N SER A 295 -17.06 0.12 -6.48
CA SER A 295 -16.35 -1.05 -7.01
C SER A 295 -15.88 -1.99 -5.91
N ARG A 296 -15.46 -1.49 -4.74
CA ARG A 296 -15.14 -2.33 -3.57
C ARG A 296 -16.35 -3.16 -3.11
N TYR A 297 -17.55 -2.57 -3.13
CA TYR A 297 -18.78 -3.29 -2.81
C TYR A 297 -19.24 -4.25 -3.92
N LEU A 298 -18.94 -3.96 -5.19
CA LEU A 298 -19.27 -4.83 -6.31
C LEU A 298 -18.34 -6.03 -6.44
N LEU A 299 -17.05 -5.90 -6.06
CA LEU A 299 -16.01 -6.93 -6.19
C LEU A 299 -16.45 -8.30 -5.63
N GLN A 300 -17.15 -8.32 -4.50
CA GLN A 300 -17.66 -9.56 -3.87
C GLN A 300 -18.71 -10.30 -4.71
N PHE A 301 -19.35 -9.61 -5.66
CA PHE A 301 -20.38 -10.15 -6.56
C PHE A 301 -19.87 -10.39 -7.99
N VAL A 302 -18.64 -10.00 -8.32
CA VAL A 302 -18.06 -10.22 -9.66
C VAL A 302 -17.71 -11.70 -9.85
N ILE A 303 -18.41 -12.33 -10.79
CA ILE A 303 -18.21 -13.72 -11.19
C ILE A 303 -17.10 -13.79 -12.23
N LEU A 304 -16.06 -14.58 -11.94
CA LEU A 304 -15.02 -14.97 -12.89
C LEU A 304 -15.33 -16.38 -13.42
N PRO A 305 -15.74 -16.55 -14.70
CA PRO A 305 -16.00 -17.86 -15.31
C PRO A 305 -14.79 -18.80 -15.24
N ASN A 306 -15.04 -20.11 -15.11
CA ASN A 306 -13.95 -21.10 -15.00
C ASN A 306 -13.06 -21.12 -16.26
N LYS A 307 -13.66 -21.14 -17.47
CA LYS A 307 -12.91 -21.06 -18.75
C LYS A 307 -11.81 -19.97 -18.76
N LEU A 308 -12.10 -18.78 -18.22
CA LEU A 308 -11.13 -17.67 -18.16
C LEU A 308 -10.07 -17.85 -17.06
N ARG A 309 -10.34 -18.64 -16.01
CA ARG A 309 -9.32 -19.05 -15.02
C ARG A 309 -8.39 -20.09 -15.60
N ASP A 310 -8.96 -21.04 -16.35
CA ASP A 310 -8.22 -22.12 -16.99
C ASP A 310 -7.26 -21.53 -18.03
N ALA A 311 -7.74 -20.65 -18.92
CA ALA A 311 -6.92 -19.88 -19.86
C ALA A 311 -5.88 -18.98 -19.17
N ALA A 312 -6.26 -18.31 -18.07
CA ALA A 312 -5.32 -17.51 -17.28
C ALA A 312 -4.16 -18.36 -16.71
N SER A 313 -4.43 -19.60 -16.29
CA SER A 313 -3.40 -20.49 -15.74
C SER A 313 -2.54 -21.13 -16.82
N GLN A 314 -3.15 -21.52 -17.95
CA GLN A 314 -2.42 -21.94 -19.15
C GLN A 314 -1.47 -20.85 -19.65
N MET A 315 -1.92 -19.59 -19.69
CA MET A 315 -1.08 -18.44 -20.02
C MET A 315 0.12 -18.29 -19.06
N CYS A 316 -0.11 -18.39 -17.74
CA CYS A 316 0.98 -18.33 -16.76
C CYS A 316 1.98 -19.50 -16.90
N GLN A 317 1.48 -20.69 -17.25
CA GLN A 317 2.29 -21.87 -17.52
C GLN A 317 3.14 -21.73 -18.78
N THR A 318 2.57 -21.27 -19.90
CA THR A 318 3.30 -21.02 -21.17
C THR A 318 4.36 -19.93 -21.03
N LEU A 319 4.08 -18.90 -20.23
CA LEU A 319 5.05 -17.86 -19.87
C LEU A 319 6.14 -18.32 -18.89
N ASN A 320 6.08 -19.57 -18.41
CA ASN A 320 7.01 -20.18 -17.45
C ASN A 320 7.19 -19.32 -16.18
N VAL A 321 6.09 -18.80 -15.64
CA VAL A 321 6.12 -17.93 -14.46
C VAL A 321 6.22 -18.75 -13.16
N ASP A 322 7.09 -18.29 -12.25
CA ASP A 322 7.34 -18.97 -10.98
C ASP A 322 6.13 -18.97 -10.03
N GLY A 323 5.46 -20.11 -9.93
CA GLY A 323 4.44 -20.39 -8.92
C GLY A 323 3.09 -19.67 -9.14
N LEU A 324 2.10 -20.03 -8.30
CA LEU A 324 0.70 -19.65 -8.46
C LEU A 324 0.36 -18.17 -8.17
N ARG A 325 1.38 -17.32 -7.95
CA ARG A 325 1.16 -15.92 -7.57
C ARG A 325 0.62 -15.11 -8.74
N ALA A 326 1.13 -15.38 -9.94
CA ALA A 326 0.71 -14.73 -11.17
C ALA A 326 -0.78 -14.96 -11.43
N ASP A 327 -1.23 -16.22 -11.37
CA ASP A 327 -2.62 -16.63 -11.55
C ASP A 327 -3.56 -15.89 -10.59
N ILE A 328 -3.19 -15.84 -9.30
CA ILE A 328 -3.98 -15.18 -8.25
C ILE A 328 -4.08 -13.68 -8.50
N VAL A 329 -2.97 -13.03 -8.84
CA VAL A 329 -2.92 -11.58 -9.10
C VAL A 329 -3.71 -11.24 -10.37
N LEU A 330 -3.51 -11.98 -11.45
CA LEU A 330 -4.20 -11.79 -12.73
C LEU A 330 -5.72 -11.96 -12.55
N CYS A 331 -6.18 -13.03 -11.89
CA CYS A 331 -7.60 -13.24 -11.58
C CYS A 331 -8.20 -12.15 -10.68
N ARG A 332 -7.44 -11.62 -9.71
CA ARG A 332 -7.88 -10.53 -8.82
C ARG A 332 -7.97 -9.20 -9.57
N ALA A 333 -6.94 -8.84 -10.33
CA ALA A 333 -6.92 -7.63 -11.14
C ALA A 333 -8.06 -7.62 -12.17
N ALA A 334 -8.38 -8.77 -12.79
CA ALA A 334 -9.45 -8.86 -13.78
C ALA A 334 -10.83 -8.65 -13.13
N ARG A 335 -11.04 -9.23 -11.94
CA ARG A 335 -12.26 -8.99 -11.14
C ARG A 335 -12.36 -7.56 -10.63
N ALA A 336 -11.25 -6.95 -10.23
CA ALA A 336 -11.19 -5.55 -9.81
C ALA A 336 -11.49 -4.59 -10.99
N LEU A 337 -11.01 -4.90 -12.19
CA LEU A 337 -11.30 -4.14 -13.41
C LEU A 337 -12.78 -4.27 -13.81
N ALA A 338 -13.33 -5.49 -13.82
CA ALA A 338 -14.76 -5.71 -14.04
C ALA A 338 -15.62 -4.94 -13.03
N ALA A 339 -15.25 -4.97 -11.73
CA ALA A 339 -15.90 -4.19 -10.68
C ALA A 339 -15.77 -2.67 -10.90
N PHE A 340 -14.64 -2.19 -11.42
CA PHE A 340 -14.43 -0.79 -11.79
C PHE A 340 -15.30 -0.34 -12.96
N GLN A 341 -15.49 -1.20 -13.95
CA GLN A 341 -16.41 -0.96 -15.07
C GLN A 341 -17.88 -1.18 -14.71
N GLY A 342 -18.17 -1.72 -13.51
CA GLY A 342 -19.54 -2.03 -13.06
C GLY A 342 -20.12 -3.32 -13.65
N GLN A 343 -19.29 -4.15 -14.28
CA GLN A 343 -19.68 -5.43 -14.87
C GLN A 343 -19.82 -6.51 -13.79
N LYS A 344 -20.82 -7.40 -13.94
CA LYS A 344 -21.06 -8.54 -13.01
C LYS A 344 -20.24 -9.79 -13.34
N ARG A 345 -19.72 -9.87 -14.57
CA ARG A 345 -18.90 -10.97 -15.08
C ARG A 345 -17.59 -10.43 -15.63
N VAL A 346 -16.52 -11.20 -15.52
CA VAL A 346 -15.24 -10.89 -16.16
C VAL A 346 -15.28 -11.33 -17.62
N THR A 347 -14.77 -10.49 -18.53
CA THR A 347 -14.64 -10.74 -19.98
C THR A 347 -13.17 -10.90 -20.39
N VAL A 348 -12.92 -11.33 -21.62
CA VAL A 348 -11.57 -11.42 -22.20
C VAL A 348 -10.89 -10.05 -22.24
N GLU A 349 -11.62 -8.98 -22.58
CA GLU A 349 -11.09 -7.61 -22.61
C GLU A 349 -10.47 -7.17 -21.26
N HIS A 350 -11.06 -7.60 -20.14
CA HIS A 350 -10.49 -7.29 -18.82
C HIS A 350 -9.10 -7.90 -18.68
N PHE A 351 -8.93 -9.18 -19.05
CA PHE A 351 -7.63 -9.83 -19.03
C PHE A 351 -6.65 -9.14 -20.00
N LYS A 352 -7.05 -8.89 -21.26
CA LYS A 352 -6.19 -8.21 -22.25
C LYS A 352 -5.60 -6.90 -21.69
N ARG A 353 -6.39 -6.12 -20.95
CA ARG A 353 -5.94 -4.85 -20.37
C ARG A 353 -5.02 -4.98 -19.15
N ILE A 354 -5.05 -6.10 -18.42
CA ILE A 354 -4.25 -6.29 -17.20
C ILE A 354 -3.05 -7.23 -17.37
N SER A 355 -3.01 -8.08 -18.40
CA SER A 355 -2.00 -9.14 -18.52
C SER A 355 -0.58 -8.59 -18.51
N GLN A 356 -0.30 -7.55 -19.30
CA GLN A 356 0.98 -6.84 -19.27
C GLN A 356 1.33 -6.34 -17.87
N LEU A 357 0.39 -5.69 -17.18
CA LEU A 357 0.60 -5.14 -15.83
C LEU A 357 0.86 -6.20 -14.76
N CYS A 358 0.38 -7.44 -14.96
CA CYS A 358 0.51 -8.52 -13.98
C CYS A 358 1.71 -9.43 -14.22
N LEU A 359 2.15 -9.57 -15.48
CA LEU A 359 3.04 -10.64 -15.94
C LEU A 359 4.39 -10.15 -16.48
N ARG A 360 4.48 -8.92 -17.03
CA ARG A 360 5.69 -8.42 -17.73
C ARG A 360 6.96 -8.47 -16.87
N HIS A 361 6.83 -8.22 -15.57
CA HIS A 361 7.93 -8.23 -14.60
C HIS A 361 8.21 -9.59 -13.95
N ARG A 362 7.38 -10.59 -14.24
CA ARG A 362 7.51 -11.98 -13.77
C ARG A 362 8.22 -12.88 -14.79
N LEU A 363 8.40 -12.38 -16.01
CA LEU A 363 9.15 -13.05 -17.06
C LEU A 363 10.64 -13.02 -16.76
N ARG A 364 11.27 -14.19 -16.83
CA ARG A 364 12.72 -14.30 -16.90
C ARG A 364 13.15 -13.84 -18.29
N LYS A 365 14.04 -12.83 -18.36
CA LYS A 365 14.63 -12.38 -19.62
C LYS A 365 15.82 -13.28 -19.93
N ASP A 366 15.72 -14.08 -20.99
CA ASP A 366 16.90 -14.75 -21.53
C ASP A 366 17.80 -13.69 -22.20
N PRO A 367 19.12 -13.66 -21.93
CA PRO A 367 20.02 -12.62 -22.47
C PRO A 367 20.13 -12.56 -24.01
N LEU A 368 19.55 -13.54 -24.71
CA LEU A 368 19.52 -13.67 -26.15
C LEU A 368 18.15 -13.28 -26.77
N GLU A 369 17.11 -13.03 -25.96
CA GLU A 369 15.81 -12.58 -26.46
C GLU A 369 15.80 -11.08 -26.75
N VAL A 370 15.50 -10.72 -28.00
CA VAL A 370 15.38 -9.34 -28.48
C VAL A 370 13.96 -8.77 -28.29
N ILE A 371 12.98 -9.63 -27.98
CA ILE A 371 11.56 -9.26 -27.86
C ILE A 371 11.30 -8.64 -26.49
N ASP A 372 10.62 -7.48 -26.43
CA ASP A 372 10.20 -6.92 -25.14
C ASP A 372 9.21 -7.85 -24.43
N SER A 373 9.38 -7.95 -23.11
CA SER A 373 8.55 -8.79 -22.23
C SER A 373 7.06 -8.43 -22.28
N GLY A 374 6.68 -7.21 -22.66
CA GLY A 374 5.29 -6.81 -22.88
C GLY A 374 4.70 -7.42 -24.15
N SER A 375 5.41 -7.32 -25.28
CA SER A 375 4.97 -7.90 -26.56
C SER A 375 4.87 -9.43 -26.51
N LYS A 376 5.77 -10.10 -25.78
CA LYS A 376 5.71 -11.55 -25.53
C LYS A 376 4.46 -11.96 -24.74
N VAL A 377 4.03 -11.14 -23.77
CA VAL A 377 2.78 -11.34 -23.02
C VAL A 377 1.55 -11.18 -23.93
N ASP A 378 1.55 -10.22 -24.85
CA ASP A 378 0.42 -10.02 -25.79
C ASP A 378 0.28 -11.17 -26.79
N GLN A 379 1.39 -11.68 -27.34
CA GLN A 379 1.38 -12.81 -28.27
C GLN A 379 0.76 -14.06 -27.62
N ILE A 380 1.27 -14.44 -26.45
CA ILE A 380 0.77 -15.61 -25.70
C ILE A 380 -0.64 -15.35 -25.14
N PHE A 381 -1.04 -14.09 -24.92
CA PHE A 381 -2.42 -13.76 -24.60
C PHE A 381 -3.36 -14.07 -25.77
N ASP A 382 -3.04 -13.59 -26.97
CA ASP A 382 -3.89 -13.80 -28.15
C ASP A 382 -3.95 -15.29 -28.57
N GLU A 383 -2.91 -16.08 -28.28
CA GLU A 383 -2.92 -17.56 -28.41
C GLU A 383 -3.94 -18.25 -27.48
N HIS A 384 -3.92 -17.97 -26.17
CA HIS A 384 -4.77 -18.67 -25.19
C HIS A 384 -6.17 -18.09 -25.02
N PHE A 385 -6.37 -16.81 -25.33
CA PHE A 385 -7.65 -16.12 -25.18
C PHE A 385 -8.35 -15.81 -26.51
N GLY A 386 -7.69 -15.96 -27.65
CA GLY A 386 -8.27 -15.71 -28.98
C GLY A 386 -9.50 -16.58 -29.29
N GLU A 387 -9.47 -17.86 -28.90
CA GLU A 387 -10.60 -18.80 -29.03
C GLU A 387 -11.76 -18.54 -28.06
N LEU A 388 -11.60 -17.60 -27.12
CA LEU A 388 -12.60 -17.26 -26.09
C LEU A 388 -13.30 -15.91 -26.35
N ILE A 389 -13.06 -15.31 -27.53
CA ILE A 389 -13.73 -14.10 -28.02
C ILE A 389 -15.07 -14.50 -28.67
N ASP A 390 -16.02 -14.94 -27.84
CA ASP A 390 -17.45 -15.13 -28.17
C ASP A 390 -18.27 -13.85 -27.86
#